data_AF-A0AAP5TDQ3-F1
#
_entry.id   AF-A0AAP5TDQ3-F1
#
_cell.length_a   1.000
_cell.length_b   1.000
_cell.length_c   1.000
_cell.angle_alpha   90.00
_cell.angle_beta   90.00
_cell.angle_gamma   90.00
#
_symmetry.space_group_name_H-M   'P 1'
#
loop_
_entity.id
_entity.type
_entity.pdbx_description
1 polymer ?
#
loop_
_entity_poly.entity_id
_entity_poly.type
_entity_poly.pdbx_seq_one_letter_code
_entity_poly.pdbx_strand_id
1 'polypeptide(L)'
;MEYIRLIGVLVIILGFAFKLDTVAVVLISALATALASGIDFTKFLAILGQGFLDNRMVSLFFLTLPMIGVIERNGLKASAVNLIHRLQNLTPGRIFDIYLLIRELACVFGITLQGQVQFIRPLINPMAQAAASVEAKLTPKDVDRIKARSAATENFGNFGSSSRSTDDLIQGRSPY
;
A
#
# COMPACT_ATOMS: atom_id res chain seq x y z
N MET A 1 -5.77 -4.47 47.13
CA MET A 1 -4.48 -4.65 46.42
C MET A 1 -4.66 -4.86 44.91
N GLU A 2 -5.69 -4.26 44.28
CA GLU A 2 -5.89 -4.38 42.82
C GLU A 2 -5.24 -3.25 42.01
N TYR A 3 -4.90 -2.13 42.66
CA TYR A 3 -4.37 -0.94 42.00
C TYR A 3 -3.00 -1.12 41.33
N ILE A 4 -2.20 -2.09 41.78
CA ILE A 4 -0.87 -2.39 41.24
C ILE A 4 -0.93 -2.75 39.74
N ARG A 5 -2.04 -3.36 39.28
CA ARG A 5 -2.21 -3.75 37.88
C ARG A 5 -2.42 -2.56 36.93
N LEU A 6 -2.80 -1.39 37.46
CA LEU A 6 -3.01 -0.16 36.68
C LEU A 6 -1.70 0.59 36.38
N ILE A 7 -0.56 0.12 36.88
CA ILE A 7 0.73 0.81 36.71
C ILE A 7 1.11 0.95 35.23
N GLY A 8 0.77 -0.03 34.39
CA GLY A 8 0.99 0.06 32.95
C GLY A 8 0.21 1.18 32.28
N VAL A 9 -1.04 1.43 32.71
CA VAL A 9 -1.85 2.53 32.17
C VAL A 9 -1.20 3.88 32.51
N LEU A 10 -0.68 4.02 33.73
CA LEU A 10 0.05 5.22 34.15
C LEU A 10 1.30 5.44 33.31
N VAL A 11 2.05 4.38 33.00
CA VAL A 11 3.22 4.44 32.10
C VAL A 11 2.84 4.90 30.69
N ILE A 12 1.70 4.45 30.14
CA ILE A 12 1.21 4.90 28.82
C ILE A 12 0.87 6.39 28.85
N ILE A 13 0.13 6.83 29.87
CA ILE A 13 -0.29 8.23 30.00
C ILE A 13 0.94 9.14 30.07
N LEU A 14 1.91 8.81 30.93
CA LEU A 14 3.15 9.58 31.03
C LEU A 14 3.96 9.53 29.74
N GLY A 15 4.11 8.34 29.13
CA GLY A 15 4.89 8.18 27.91
C GLY A 15 4.36 9.01 26.74
N PHE A 16 3.04 9.05 26.56
CA PHE A 16 2.42 9.92 25.56
C PHE A 16 2.43 11.41 25.93
N ALA A 17 2.29 11.74 27.22
CA ALA A 17 2.41 13.13 27.68
C ALA A 17 3.80 13.72 27.35
N PHE A 18 4.84 12.90 27.46
CA PHE A 18 6.22 13.28 27.09
C PHE A 18 6.55 13.10 25.60
N LYS A 19 5.57 12.72 24.75
CA LYS A 19 5.74 12.48 23.31
C LYS A 19 6.88 11.51 22.97
N LEU A 20 7.06 10.48 23.80
CA LEU A 20 8.05 9.43 23.55
C LEU A 20 7.60 8.53 22.39
N ASP A 21 8.54 7.73 21.87
CA ASP A 21 8.24 6.76 20.81
C ASP A 21 7.08 5.83 21.23
N THR A 22 6.06 5.76 20.38
CA THR A 22 4.81 5.07 20.69
C THR A 22 5.03 3.57 20.89
N VAL A 23 5.91 2.96 20.10
CA VAL A 23 6.18 1.52 20.18
C VAL A 23 6.92 1.21 21.49
N ALA A 24 7.94 1.99 21.83
CA ALA A 24 8.68 1.83 23.08
C ALA A 24 7.79 1.99 24.32
N VAL A 25 6.93 3.01 24.34
CA VAL A 25 6.00 3.26 25.46
C VAL A 25 5.03 2.08 25.66
N VAL A 26 4.44 1.57 24.58
CA VAL A 26 3.52 0.43 24.65
C VAL A 26 4.23 -0.83 25.15
N LEU A 27 5.45 -1.10 24.70
CA LEU A 27 6.23 -2.27 25.14
C LEU A 27 6.61 -2.18 26.62
N ILE A 28 7.09 -1.02 27.08
CA ILE A 28 7.48 -0.82 28.49
C ILE A 28 6.25 -0.92 29.40
N SER A 29 5.11 -0.36 28.98
CA SER A 29 3.85 -0.49 29.72
C SER A 29 3.37 -1.93 29.81
N ALA A 30 3.41 -2.67 28.70
CA ALA A 30 3.03 -4.08 28.67
C ALA A 30 3.91 -4.91 29.61
N LEU A 31 5.23 -4.65 29.61
CA LEU A 31 6.18 -5.29 30.52
C LEU A 31 5.91 -4.93 31.99
N ALA A 32 5.67 -3.65 32.29
CA ALA A 32 5.33 -3.18 33.62
C ALA A 32 4.04 -3.84 34.15
N THR A 33 3.04 -4.01 33.28
CA THR A 33 1.77 -4.68 33.60
C THR A 33 1.96 -6.18 33.87
N ALA A 34 2.80 -6.84 33.07
CA ALA A 34 3.12 -8.26 33.24
C ALA A 34 3.84 -8.52 34.57
N LEU A 35 4.86 -7.71 34.88
CA LEU A 35 5.58 -7.74 36.16
C LEU A 35 4.65 -7.48 37.34
N ALA A 36 3.82 -6.44 37.26
CA ALA A 36 2.84 -6.10 38.29
C ALA A 36 1.77 -7.19 38.50
N SER A 37 1.51 -8.01 37.48
CA SER A 37 0.56 -9.13 37.52
C SER A 37 1.20 -10.46 37.95
N GLY A 38 2.51 -10.49 38.22
CA GLY A 38 3.25 -11.69 38.60
C GLY A 38 3.43 -12.69 37.45
N ILE A 39 3.35 -12.23 36.20
CA ILE A 39 3.57 -13.08 35.01
C ILE A 39 5.08 -13.18 34.76
N ASP A 40 5.58 -14.40 34.63
CA ASP A 40 6.98 -14.67 34.27
C ASP A 40 7.32 -14.12 32.88
N PHE A 41 8.58 -13.71 32.67
CA PHE A 41 9.05 -13.12 31.41
C PHE A 41 8.81 -14.04 30.21
N THR A 42 9.01 -15.36 30.35
CA THR A 42 8.77 -16.32 29.27
C THR A 42 7.29 -16.39 28.89
N LYS A 43 6.40 -16.37 29.90
CA LYS A 43 4.96 -16.39 29.69
C LYS A 43 4.46 -15.07 29.11
N PHE A 44 5.04 -13.94 29.50
CA PHE A 44 4.80 -12.65 28.88
C PHE A 44 5.18 -12.66 27.39
N LEU A 45 6.36 -13.17 27.05
CA LEU A 45 6.81 -13.28 25.67
C LEU A 45 5.89 -14.20 24.84
N ALA A 46 5.41 -15.29 25.44
CA ALA A 46 4.43 -16.18 24.80
C ALA A 46 3.08 -15.47 24.55
N ILE A 47 2.57 -14.69 25.51
CA ILE A 47 1.33 -13.91 25.34
C ILE A 47 1.48 -12.85 24.25
N LEU A 48 2.62 -12.13 24.24
CA LEU A 48 2.92 -11.17 23.18
C LEU A 48 2.95 -11.86 21.81
N GLY A 49 3.71 -12.95 21.69
CA GLY A 49 3.81 -13.72 20.45
C GLY A 49 2.45 -14.25 19.97
N GLN A 50 1.64 -14.77 20.88
CA GLN A 50 0.28 -15.23 20.57
C GLN A 50 -0.59 -14.08 20.04
N GLY A 51 -0.50 -12.89 20.63
CA GLY A 51 -1.23 -11.71 20.13
C GLY A 51 -0.85 -11.32 18.69
N PHE A 52 0.41 -11.50 18.30
CA PHE A 52 0.82 -11.33 16.90
C PHE A 52 0.26 -12.42 15.99
N LEU A 53 0.29 -13.69 16.42
CA LEU A 53 -0.21 -14.82 15.62
C LEU A 53 -1.74 -14.75 15.41
N ASP A 54 -2.47 -14.37 16.46
CA ASP A 54 -3.92 -14.20 16.43
C ASP A 54 -4.30 -13.06 15.47
N ASN A 55 -3.50 -12.00 15.43
CA ASN A 55 -3.65 -10.91 14.47
C ASN A 55 -2.78 -11.12 13.23
N ARG A 56 -3.20 -12.07 12.38
CA ARG A 56 -2.51 -12.45 11.13
C ARG A 56 -2.12 -11.25 10.25
N MET A 57 -2.92 -10.19 10.23
CA MET A 57 -2.63 -8.98 9.45
C MET A 57 -1.34 -8.29 9.94
N VAL A 58 -1.14 -8.21 11.25
CA VAL A 58 0.08 -7.65 11.85
C VAL A 58 1.26 -8.60 11.66
N SER A 59 1.05 -9.92 11.78
CA SER A 59 2.11 -10.91 11.49
C SER A 59 2.59 -10.86 10.04
N LEU A 60 1.69 -10.69 9.07
CA LEU A 60 2.04 -10.57 7.67
C LEU A 60 2.97 -9.38 7.41
N PHE A 61 2.82 -8.27 8.13
CA PHE A 61 3.73 -7.11 8.01
C PHE A 61 5.19 -7.48 8.33
N PHE A 62 5.42 -8.32 9.34
CA PHE A 62 6.77 -8.79 9.67
C PHE A 62 7.35 -9.76 8.63
N LEU A 63 6.50 -10.45 7.87
CA LEU A 63 6.93 -11.32 6.77
C LEU A 63 7.17 -10.54 5.46
N THR A 64 6.37 -9.51 5.19
CA THR A 64 6.50 -8.71 3.96
C THR A 64 7.79 -7.89 3.94
N LEU A 65 8.23 -7.33 5.08
CA LEU A 65 9.49 -6.58 5.15
C LEU A 65 10.73 -7.37 4.68
N PRO A 66 11.06 -8.55 5.23
CA PRO A 66 12.20 -9.34 4.76
C PRO A 66 11.99 -9.86 3.33
N MET A 67 10.75 -10.18 2.94
CA MET A 67 10.43 -10.54 1.56
C MET A 67 10.80 -9.42 0.59
N ILE A 68 10.39 -8.18 0.88
CA ILE A 68 10.76 -6.98 0.10
C ILE A 68 12.29 -6.83 0.10
N GLY A 69 12.93 -6.95 1.26
CA GLY A 69 14.39 -6.83 1.37
C GLY A 69 15.16 -7.83 0.50
N VAL A 70 14.70 -9.09 0.42
CA VAL A 70 15.30 -10.11 -0.46
C VAL A 70 15.09 -9.74 -1.92
N ILE A 71 13.87 -9.34 -2.29
CA ILE A 71 13.54 -8.99 -3.68
C ILE A 71 14.32 -7.75 -4.15
N GLU A 72 14.45 -6.73 -3.30
CA GLU A 72 15.22 -5.52 -3.58
C GLU A 72 16.72 -5.79 -3.66
N ARG A 73 17.26 -6.63 -2.76
CA ARG A 73 18.67 -7.07 -2.81
C ARG A 73 19.00 -7.80 -4.11
N ASN A 74 18.04 -8.52 -4.68
CA ASN A 74 18.18 -9.17 -5.99
C ASN A 74 18.01 -8.19 -7.17
N GLY A 75 17.95 -6.89 -6.93
CA GLY A 75 17.97 -5.87 -7.98
C GLY A 75 16.62 -5.61 -8.65
N LEU A 76 15.49 -5.95 -8.00
CA LEU A 76 14.17 -5.65 -8.56
C LEU A 76 14.03 -4.15 -8.88
N LYS A 77 14.49 -3.27 -7.99
CA LYS A 77 14.46 -1.82 -8.22
C LYS A 77 15.25 -1.41 -9.47
N ALA A 78 16.45 -1.97 -9.65
CA ALA A 78 17.27 -1.68 -10.83
C ALA A 78 16.62 -2.19 -12.12
N SER A 79 16.01 -3.39 -12.06
CA SER A 79 15.28 -3.98 -13.18
C SER A 79 14.04 -3.15 -13.56
N ALA A 80 13.28 -2.67 -12.57
CA ALA A 80 12.14 -1.79 -12.78
C ALA A 80 12.54 -0.45 -13.41
N VAL A 81 13.62 0.17 -12.93
CA VAL A 81 14.15 1.43 -13.51
C VAL A 81 14.60 1.23 -14.96
N ASN A 82 15.32 0.14 -15.25
CA ASN A 82 15.74 -0.18 -16.62
C ASN A 82 14.54 -0.42 -17.55
N LEU A 83 13.50 -1.11 -17.06
CA LEU A 83 12.26 -1.29 -17.80
C LEU A 83 11.57 0.05 -18.09
N ILE A 84 11.46 0.93 -17.08
CA ILE A 84 10.87 2.27 -17.26
C ILE A 84 11.64 3.08 -18.30
N HIS A 85 12.98 3.06 -18.28
CA HIS A 85 13.79 3.75 -19.29
C HIS A 85 13.51 3.26 -20.72
N ARG A 86 13.28 1.95 -20.91
CA ARG A 86 12.87 1.43 -22.23
C ARG A 86 11.49 1.92 -22.66
N LEU A 87 10.61 2.17 -21.70
CA LEU A 87 9.25 2.68 -21.93
C LEU A 87 9.20 4.21 -22.10
N GLN A 88 10.27 4.96 -21.81
CA GLN A 88 10.30 6.43 -21.93
C GLN A 88 10.18 6.94 -23.39
N ASN A 89 10.53 6.11 -24.37
CA ASN A 89 10.41 6.45 -25.80
C ASN A 89 9.05 6.06 -26.40
N LEU A 90 8.05 5.77 -25.56
CA LEU A 90 6.72 5.41 -26.03
C LEU A 90 5.87 6.65 -26.29
N THR A 91 4.98 6.55 -27.27
CA THR A 91 3.98 7.58 -27.52
C THR A 91 3.00 7.67 -26.34
N PRO A 92 2.40 8.84 -26.09
CA PRO A 92 1.41 9.03 -25.02
C PRO A 92 0.26 8.01 -25.05
N GLY A 93 -0.16 7.60 -26.25
CA GLY A 93 -1.20 6.58 -26.44
C GLY A 93 -0.80 5.22 -25.85
N ARG A 94 0.41 4.73 -26.16
CA ARG A 94 0.91 3.44 -25.66
C ARG A 94 1.07 3.42 -24.14
N ILE A 95 1.37 4.56 -23.51
CA ILE A 95 1.44 4.67 -22.05
C ILE A 95 0.07 4.39 -21.42
N PHE A 96 -1.02 4.91 -22.00
CA PHE A 96 -2.38 4.63 -21.55
C PHE A 96 -2.78 3.17 -21.75
N ASP A 97 -2.42 2.58 -22.89
CA ASP A 97 -2.72 1.17 -23.19
C ASP A 97 -2.02 0.22 -22.21
N ILE A 98 -0.73 0.46 -21.93
CA ILE A 98 0.04 -0.33 -20.94
C ILE A 98 -0.56 -0.16 -19.54
N TYR A 99 -0.93 1.06 -19.16
CA TYR A 99 -1.58 1.30 -17.87
C TYR A 99 -2.89 0.51 -17.73
N LEU A 100 -3.73 0.51 -18.77
CA LEU A 100 -4.98 -0.24 -18.78
C LEU A 100 -4.74 -1.75 -18.68
N LEU A 101 -3.76 -2.27 -19.42
CA LEU A 101 -3.40 -3.69 -19.39
C LEU A 101 -2.90 -4.13 -18.02
N ILE A 102 -2.01 -3.36 -17.38
CA ILE A 102 -1.52 -3.66 -16.02
C ILE A 102 -2.67 -3.64 -15.03
N ARG A 103 -3.58 -2.67 -15.17
CA ARG A 103 -4.76 -2.56 -14.32
C ARG A 103 -5.69 -3.76 -14.45
N GLU A 104 -5.97 -4.20 -15.68
CA GLU A 104 -6.82 -5.36 -15.93
C GLU A 104 -6.20 -6.63 -15.36
N LEU A 105 -4.90 -6.84 -15.56
CA LEU A 105 -4.18 -7.97 -14.96
C LEU A 105 -4.25 -7.95 -13.44
N ALA A 106 -4.03 -6.81 -12.80
CA ALA A 106 -4.13 -6.70 -11.36
C ALA A 106 -5.54 -6.99 -10.84
N CYS A 107 -6.58 -6.53 -11.55
CA CYS A 107 -7.97 -6.84 -11.22
C CYS A 107 -8.24 -8.34 -11.31
N VAL A 108 -7.67 -9.06 -12.29
CA VAL A 108 -7.75 -10.53 -12.39
C VAL A 108 -7.16 -11.22 -11.15
N PHE A 109 -6.13 -10.64 -10.55
CA PHE A 109 -5.54 -11.12 -9.29
C PHE A 109 -6.24 -10.58 -8.03
N GLY A 110 -7.38 -9.89 -8.15
CA GLY A 110 -8.10 -9.29 -7.02
C GLY A 110 -7.42 -8.05 -6.42
N ILE A 111 -6.41 -7.49 -7.10
CA ILE A 111 -5.67 -6.31 -6.67
C ILE A 111 -6.32 -5.07 -7.28
N THR A 112 -6.83 -4.18 -6.43
CA THR A 112 -7.40 -2.91 -6.86
C THR A 112 -6.30 -1.86 -7.00
N LEU A 113 -5.95 -1.49 -8.25
CA LEU A 113 -5.08 -0.32 -8.45
C LEU A 113 -5.83 0.95 -8.02
N GLN A 114 -5.16 1.74 -7.20
CA GLN A 114 -5.74 2.97 -6.68
C GLN A 114 -5.99 3.99 -7.79
N GLY A 115 -7.07 4.76 -7.65
CA GLY A 115 -7.68 5.45 -8.77
C GLY A 115 -6.99 6.73 -9.27
N GLN A 116 -7.80 7.60 -9.90
CA GLN A 116 -7.35 8.84 -10.57
C GLN A 116 -6.40 9.73 -9.73
N VAL A 117 -6.63 9.85 -8.43
CA VAL A 117 -5.84 10.74 -7.55
C VAL A 117 -4.46 10.15 -7.22
N GLN A 118 -4.36 8.81 -7.15
CA GLN A 118 -3.20 8.13 -6.59
C GLN A 118 -2.23 7.59 -7.66
N PHE A 119 -2.73 7.27 -8.86
CA PHE A 119 -1.88 6.80 -9.97
C PHE A 119 -1.87 7.76 -11.16
N ILE A 120 -3.05 8.20 -11.63
CA ILE A 120 -3.12 8.99 -12.86
C ILE A 120 -2.43 10.34 -12.70
N ARG A 121 -2.81 11.12 -11.68
CA ARG A 121 -2.30 12.48 -11.48
C ARG A 121 -0.78 12.53 -11.22
N PRO A 122 -0.22 11.75 -10.28
CA PRO A 122 1.20 11.85 -9.95
C PRO A 122 2.13 11.09 -10.91
N LEU A 123 1.64 10.10 -11.67
CA LEU A 123 2.50 9.23 -12.47
C LEU A 123 2.12 9.17 -13.95
N ILE A 124 0.92 8.69 -14.29
CA ILE A 124 0.57 8.42 -15.70
C ILE A 124 0.47 9.70 -16.53
N ASN A 125 -0.18 10.74 -15.99
CA ASN A 125 -0.32 12.03 -16.65
C ASN A 125 1.04 12.72 -16.90
N PRO A 126 1.96 12.86 -15.92
CA PRO A 126 3.27 13.42 -16.19
C PRO A 126 4.10 12.55 -17.16
N MET A 127 3.97 11.22 -17.14
CA MET A 127 4.63 10.35 -18.12
C MET A 127 4.10 10.59 -19.55
N ALA A 128 2.79 10.72 -19.72
CA ALA A 128 2.18 11.00 -21.02
C ALA A 128 2.53 12.39 -21.55
N GLN A 129 2.60 13.40 -20.67
CA GLN A 129 3.08 14.73 -21.04
C GLN A 129 4.58 14.72 -21.40
N ALA A 130 5.41 14.02 -20.62
CA ALA A 130 6.83 13.87 -20.92
C ALA A 130 7.03 13.23 -22.31
N ALA A 131 6.33 12.14 -22.60
CA ALA A 131 6.35 11.49 -23.91
C ALA A 131 5.90 12.42 -25.05
N ALA A 132 4.82 13.18 -24.85
CA ALA A 132 4.33 14.11 -25.87
C ALA A 132 5.30 15.29 -26.11
N SER A 133 6.03 15.70 -25.07
CA SER A 133 6.99 16.81 -25.14
C SER A 133 8.28 16.48 -25.90
N VAL A 134 8.53 15.19 -26.20
CA VAL A 134 9.68 14.75 -27.00
C VAL A 134 9.53 15.14 -28.46
N GLU A 135 8.32 15.04 -29.02
CA GLU A 135 8.06 15.31 -30.44
C GLU A 135 7.77 16.80 -30.71
N ALA A 136 7.11 17.49 -29.77
CA ALA A 136 6.76 18.91 -29.92
C ALA A 136 6.61 19.62 -28.58
N LYS A 137 6.84 20.94 -28.58
CA LYS A 137 6.55 21.77 -27.40
C LYS A 137 5.04 21.82 -27.16
N LEU A 138 4.62 21.40 -25.97
CA LEU A 138 3.20 21.28 -25.61
C LEU A 138 2.53 22.65 -25.49
N THR A 139 1.41 22.82 -26.18
CA THR A 139 0.49 23.96 -25.99
C THR A 139 -0.39 23.70 -24.77
N PRO A 140 -0.92 24.73 -24.07
CA PRO A 140 -1.89 24.53 -22.98
C PRO A 140 -3.09 23.63 -23.35
N LYS A 141 -3.56 23.72 -24.61
CA LYS A 141 -4.62 22.84 -25.13
C LYS A 141 -4.20 21.36 -25.22
N ASP A 142 -2.95 21.08 -25.54
CA ASP A 142 -2.43 19.71 -25.66
C ASP A 142 -2.29 19.07 -24.28
N VAL A 143 -1.80 19.85 -23.30
CA VAL A 143 -1.73 19.44 -21.90
C VAL A 143 -3.12 19.08 -21.37
N ASP A 144 -4.14 19.91 -21.65
CA ASP A 144 -5.50 19.62 -21.20
C ASP A 144 -6.13 18.42 -21.92
N ARG A 145 -5.82 18.20 -23.20
CA ARG A 145 -6.20 16.96 -23.91
C ARG A 145 -5.56 15.72 -23.28
N ILE A 146 -4.29 15.78 -22.89
CA ILE A 146 -3.60 14.66 -22.23
C ILE A 146 -4.22 14.39 -20.85
N LYS A 147 -4.52 15.42 -20.06
CA LYS A 147 -5.23 15.27 -18.78
C LYS A 147 -6.61 14.64 -18.97
N ALA A 148 -7.38 15.12 -19.95
CA ALA A 148 -8.71 14.59 -20.26
C ALA A 148 -8.65 13.12 -20.68
N ARG A 149 -7.70 12.76 -21.55
CA ARG A 149 -7.48 11.37 -21.98
C ARG A 149 -7.01 10.48 -20.84
N SER A 150 -6.15 10.98 -19.96
CA SER A 150 -5.70 10.25 -18.77
C SER A 150 -6.87 9.95 -17.82
N ALA A 151 -7.74 10.94 -17.58
CA ALA A 151 -8.94 10.77 -16.78
C ALA A 151 -9.95 9.80 -17.43
N ALA A 152 -10.12 9.89 -18.75
CA ALA A 152 -11.01 8.99 -19.49
C ALA A 152 -10.52 7.54 -19.44
N THR A 153 -9.22 7.30 -19.66
CA THR A 153 -8.59 5.97 -19.60
C THR A 153 -8.86 5.30 -18.25
N GLU A 154 -8.78 6.08 -17.18
CA GLU A 154 -9.04 5.60 -15.84
C GLU A 154 -10.49 5.21 -15.59
N ASN A 155 -11.42 6.04 -16.06
CA ASN A 155 -12.84 5.76 -15.97
C ASN A 155 -13.23 4.52 -16.80
N PHE A 156 -12.66 4.36 -18.00
CA PHE A 156 -12.88 3.17 -18.82
C PHE A 156 -12.32 1.91 -18.17
N GLY A 157 -11.11 1.97 -17.59
CA GLY A 157 -10.54 0.86 -16.84
C GLY A 157 -11.38 0.47 -15.62
N ASN A 158 -11.98 1.45 -14.94
CA ASN A 158 -12.88 1.20 -13.82
C ASN A 158 -14.23 0.60 -14.27
N PHE A 159 -14.75 1.01 -15.43
CA PHE A 159 -16.00 0.47 -15.97
C PHE A 159 -15.86 -0.98 -16.45
N GLY A 160 -14.75 -1.31 -17.13
CA GLY A 160 -14.45 -2.68 -17.56
C GLY A 160 -14.14 -3.65 -16.42
N SER A 161 -13.53 -3.18 -15.32
CA SER A 161 -13.32 -3.98 -14.11
C SER A 161 -14.59 -4.14 -13.28
N SER A 162 -15.39 -3.07 -13.14
CA SER A 162 -16.63 -3.10 -12.35
C SER A 162 -17.74 -3.91 -13.02
N SER A 163 -17.80 -3.92 -14.36
CA SER A 163 -18.75 -4.76 -15.11
C SER A 163 -18.51 -6.26 -14.87
N ARG A 164 -17.24 -6.69 -14.80
CA ARG A 164 -16.85 -8.06 -14.42
C ARG A 164 -17.21 -8.38 -12.95
N SER A 165 -17.02 -7.46 -12.02
CA SER A 165 -17.51 -7.62 -10.63
C SER A 165 -19.04 -7.70 -10.53
N THR A 166 -19.80 -7.01 -11.38
CA THR A 166 -21.26 -7.14 -11.41
C THR A 166 -21.74 -8.48 -11.97
N ASP A 167 -21.00 -9.10 -12.88
CA ASP A 167 -21.32 -10.47 -13.34
C ASP A 167 -21.14 -11.50 -12.19
N ASP A 168 -20.13 -11.34 -11.33
CA ASP A 168 -19.97 -12.17 -10.11
C ASP A 168 -21.10 -11.94 -9.09
N LEU A 169 -21.60 -10.69 -8.98
CA LEU A 169 -22.77 -10.36 -8.14
C LEU A 169 -24.09 -10.91 -8.72
N ILE A 170 -24.20 -11.02 -10.04
CA ILE A 170 -25.37 -11.62 -10.71
C ILE A 170 -25.29 -13.16 -10.67
N GLN A 171 -24.10 -13.76 -10.63
CA GLN A 171 -23.89 -15.21 -10.53
C GLN A 171 -23.80 -15.76 -9.11
N GLY A 172 -23.97 -14.92 -8.07
CA GLY A 172 -24.09 -15.38 -6.69
C GLY A 172 -22.80 -15.97 -6.09
N ARG A 173 -21.63 -15.70 -6.67
CA ARG A 173 -20.34 -16.04 -6.04
C ARG A 173 -19.87 -14.84 -5.23
N SER A 174 -20.06 -14.95 -3.93
CA SER A 174 -19.61 -13.95 -2.95
C SER A 174 -18.09 -13.83 -2.98
N PRO A 175 -17.53 -12.60 -3.00
CA PRO A 175 -16.11 -12.37 -2.81
C PRO A 175 -15.81 -12.36 -1.31
N TYR A 176 -15.63 -13.55 -0.73
CA TYR A 176 -14.91 -13.75 0.51
C TYR A 176 -13.82 -14.80 0.28
#